data_AF-A0A943JQX8-F1
#
_entry.id   AF-A0A943JQX8-F1
#
_cell.length_a   1.000
_cell.length_b   1.000
_cell.length_c   1.000
_cell.angle_alpha   90.00
_cell.angle_beta   90.00
_cell.angle_gamma   90.00
#
_symmetry.space_group_name_H-M   'P 1'
#
loop_
_entity.id
_entity.type
_entity.pdbx_description
1 polymer ?
#
loop_
_entity_poly.entity_id
_entity_poly.type
_entity_poly.pdbx_seq_one_letter_code
_entity_poly.pdbx_strand_id
1 'polypeptide(L)'
;MKTIGVVEFNNIPNGIKNLDLVLKKSDVKIYKAGVTCPGKYYFIIYGDNEDVKSAFEEVTCEAKFEIISGVSNKVIEILERRNKKDLGSSMGIIEFFTISESVKALDMILKGNTVETLKLILGNGIAGKSYFVITGDTSSVTEAINSVDEKIRYREKSLINNPSENITKFI
;
A
#
# COMPACT_ATOMS: atom_id res chain seq x y z
N MET A 1 2.02 14.14 7.79
CA MET A 1 1.27 12.98 7.24
C MET A 1 1.13 13.21 5.76
N LYS A 2 1.13 12.14 4.97
CA LYS A 2 1.07 12.19 3.51
C LYS A 2 -0.25 11.58 3.03
N THR A 3 -0.49 11.68 1.74
CA THR A 3 -1.67 11.16 1.07
C THR A 3 -1.26 10.20 -0.03
N ILE A 4 -1.98 9.09 -0.16
CA ILE A 4 -1.85 8.15 -1.28
C ILE A 4 -3.08 8.29 -2.17
N GLY A 5 -2.87 8.47 -3.46
CA GLY A 5 -3.92 8.45 -4.47
C GLY A 5 -3.83 7.17 -5.29
N VAL A 6 -4.95 6.49 -5.49
CA VAL A 6 -5.07 5.38 -6.45
C VAL A 6 -6.09 5.76 -7.50
N VAL A 7 -5.77 5.59 -8.78
CA VAL A 7 -6.73 5.81 -9.88
C VAL A 7 -6.69 4.66 -10.87
N GLU A 8 -7.88 4.27 -11.35
CA GLU A 8 -8.10 3.17 -12.28
C GLU A 8 -8.97 3.63 -13.46
N PHE A 9 -8.50 3.28 -14.66
CA PHE A 9 -9.09 3.62 -15.94
C PHE A 9 -9.60 2.37 -16.65
N ASN A 10 -10.73 2.49 -17.34
CA ASN A 10 -11.32 1.37 -18.08
C ASN A 10 -10.50 0.95 -19.31
N ASN A 11 -9.59 1.79 -19.81
CA ASN A 11 -8.72 1.47 -20.94
C ASN A 11 -7.31 2.03 -20.78
N ILE A 12 -6.36 1.38 -21.44
CA ILE A 12 -4.92 1.64 -21.33
C ILE A 12 -4.52 3.00 -21.92
N PRO A 13 -4.95 3.40 -23.14
CA PRO A 13 -4.56 4.69 -23.71
C PRO A 13 -4.95 5.89 -22.83
N ASN A 14 -6.17 5.90 -22.28
CA ASN A 14 -6.59 6.96 -21.37
C ASN A 14 -5.76 6.98 -20.10
N GLY A 15 -5.45 5.81 -19.53
CA GLY A 15 -4.64 5.73 -18.33
C GLY A 15 -3.23 6.30 -18.51
N ILE A 16 -2.55 5.94 -19.60
CA ILE A 16 -1.21 6.45 -19.92
C ILE A 16 -1.26 7.95 -20.23
N LYS A 17 -2.25 8.41 -20.99
CA LYS A 17 -2.43 9.84 -21.29
C LYS A 17 -2.62 10.67 -20.02
N ASN A 18 -3.46 10.21 -19.08
CA ASN A 18 -3.70 10.93 -17.83
C ASN A 18 -2.50 10.85 -16.87
N LEU A 19 -1.76 9.74 -16.86
CA LEU A 19 -0.51 9.65 -16.11
C LEU A 19 0.50 10.72 -16.57
N ASP A 20 0.65 10.92 -17.88
CA ASP A 20 1.50 11.98 -18.45
C ASP A 20 1.05 13.38 -18.04
N LEU A 21 -0.27 13.65 -18.02
CA LEU A 21 -0.82 14.92 -17.54
C LEU A 21 -0.52 15.16 -16.06
N VAL A 22 -0.75 14.16 -15.21
CA VAL A 22 -0.48 14.23 -13.76
C VAL A 22 1.00 14.52 -13.50
N LEU A 23 1.90 13.79 -14.17
CA LEU A 23 3.34 13.96 -14.01
C LEU A 23 3.85 15.34 -14.44
N LYS A 24 3.16 16.01 -15.37
CA LYS A 24 3.54 17.35 -15.86
C LYS A 24 3.03 18.48 -14.98
N LYS A 25 1.98 18.26 -14.20
CA LYS A 25 1.21 19.33 -13.56
C LYS A 25 1.17 19.26 -12.04
N SER A 26 1.65 18.18 -11.44
CA SER A 26 1.55 17.97 -9.99
C SER A 26 2.88 17.49 -9.41
N ASP A 27 3.23 17.99 -8.23
CA ASP A 27 4.42 17.55 -7.49
C ASP A 27 4.10 16.29 -6.67
N VAL A 28 3.95 15.17 -7.39
CA VAL A 28 3.62 13.87 -6.80
C VAL A 28 4.63 12.81 -7.21
N LYS A 29 4.87 11.84 -6.34
CA LYS A 29 5.70 10.68 -6.65
C LYS A 29 4.84 9.51 -7.13
N ILE A 30 5.33 8.77 -8.12
CA ILE A 30 4.69 7.53 -8.57
C ILE A 30 5.22 6.36 -7.76
N TYR A 31 4.32 5.63 -7.10
CA TYR A 31 4.65 4.33 -6.51
C TYR A 31 4.59 3.22 -7.57
N LYS A 32 3.50 3.17 -8.35
CA LYS A 32 3.29 2.15 -9.37
C LYS A 32 2.37 2.65 -10.47
N ALA A 33 2.62 2.24 -11.71
CA ALA A 33 1.71 2.44 -12.84
C ALA A 33 1.74 1.20 -13.72
N GLY A 34 0.60 0.78 -14.26
CA GLY A 34 0.57 -0.40 -15.13
C GLY A 34 -0.81 -0.92 -15.45
N VAL A 35 -0.82 -2.04 -16.17
CA VAL A 35 -2.03 -2.76 -16.57
C VAL A 35 -2.46 -3.69 -15.43
N THR A 36 -3.78 -3.80 -15.22
CA THR A 36 -4.40 -4.77 -14.31
C THR A 36 -5.46 -5.59 -15.03
N CYS A 37 -5.66 -6.85 -14.63
CA CYS A 37 -6.70 -7.70 -15.21
C CYS A 37 -8.09 -7.11 -14.89
N PRO A 38 -9.04 -7.07 -15.85
CA PRO A 38 -9.04 -7.72 -17.17
C PRO A 38 -8.59 -6.82 -18.35
N GLY A 39 -7.62 -5.92 -18.17
CA GLY A 39 -7.12 -5.02 -19.23
C GLY A 39 -7.33 -3.53 -18.93
N LYS A 40 -7.51 -3.19 -17.66
CA LYS A 40 -7.58 -1.80 -17.18
C LYS A 40 -6.18 -1.24 -16.97
N TYR A 41 -6.08 0.07 -16.83
CA TYR A 41 -4.83 0.72 -16.43
C TYR A 41 -5.02 1.42 -15.10
N TYR A 42 -3.98 1.46 -14.28
CA TYR A 42 -4.03 2.15 -13.01
C TYR A 42 -2.68 2.76 -12.67
N PHE A 43 -2.69 3.75 -11.80
CA PHE A 43 -1.48 4.21 -11.13
C PHE A 43 -1.76 4.61 -9.69
N ILE A 44 -0.71 4.57 -8.90
CA ILE A 44 -0.68 4.91 -7.47
C ILE A 44 0.35 6.02 -7.31
N ILE A 45 -0.10 7.15 -6.77
CA ILE A 45 0.71 8.31 -6.46
C ILE A 45 0.73 8.56 -4.96
N TYR A 46 1.73 9.30 -4.49
CA TYR A 46 1.75 9.81 -3.12
C TYR A 46 2.47 11.15 -3.06
N GLY A 47 2.08 11.97 -2.09
CA GLY A 47 2.55 13.34 -1.94
C GLY A 47 1.86 14.05 -0.79
N ASP A 48 1.93 15.37 -0.78
CA ASP A 48 1.09 16.16 0.12
C ASP A 48 -0.38 16.13 -0.33
N ASN A 49 -1.28 16.41 0.62
CA ASN A 49 -2.70 16.18 0.41
C ASN A 49 -3.29 17.01 -0.73
N GLU A 50 -2.85 18.26 -0.87
CA GLU A 50 -3.32 19.14 -1.93
C GLU A 50 -2.71 18.73 -3.28
N ASP A 51 -1.43 18.36 -3.34
CA ASP A 51 -0.80 17.88 -4.59
C ASP A 51 -1.48 16.63 -5.15
N VAL A 52 -1.85 15.68 -4.30
CA VAL A 52 -2.57 14.46 -4.72
C VAL A 52 -3.99 14.78 -5.20
N LYS A 53 -4.69 15.72 -4.56
CA LYS A 53 -6.01 16.15 -5.02
C LYS A 53 -5.94 16.86 -6.37
N SER A 54 -5.04 17.83 -6.51
CA SER A 54 -4.82 18.56 -7.76
C SER A 54 -4.40 17.62 -8.89
N ALA A 55 -3.58 16.60 -8.61
CA ALA A 55 -3.28 15.55 -9.58
C ALA A 55 -4.54 14.84 -10.11
N PHE A 56 -5.53 14.59 -9.26
CA PHE A 56 -6.78 13.94 -9.69
C PHE A 56 -7.75 14.89 -10.40
N GLU A 57 -7.68 16.19 -10.15
CA GLU A 57 -8.43 17.20 -10.92
C GLU A 57 -7.95 17.30 -12.38
N GLU A 58 -6.69 16.95 -12.64
CA GLU A 58 -6.12 16.90 -14.00
C GLU A 58 -6.59 15.69 -14.82
N VAL A 59 -7.29 14.73 -14.19
CA VAL A 59 -7.82 13.57 -14.90
C VAL A 59 -9.01 14.00 -15.76
N THR A 60 -8.85 13.93 -17.08
CA THR A 60 -9.81 14.50 -18.04
C THR A 60 -10.84 13.49 -18.55
N CYS A 61 -10.88 12.28 -18.01
CA CYS A 61 -11.79 11.23 -18.45
C CYS A 61 -12.44 10.52 -17.27
N GLU A 62 -13.49 9.74 -17.54
CA GLU A 62 -14.07 8.88 -16.51
C GLU A 62 -13.03 7.89 -15.97
N ALA A 63 -12.78 7.98 -14.67
CA ALA A 63 -11.89 7.13 -13.92
C ALA A 63 -12.48 6.90 -12.53
N LYS A 64 -12.16 5.77 -11.93
CA LYS A 64 -12.38 5.57 -10.50
C LYS A 64 -11.12 5.99 -9.78
N PHE A 65 -11.24 6.65 -8.65
CA PHE A 65 -10.09 6.94 -7.80
C PHE A 65 -10.46 6.86 -6.33
N GLU A 66 -9.44 6.68 -5.50
CA GLU A 66 -9.52 6.72 -4.05
C GLU A 66 -8.35 7.55 -3.50
N ILE A 67 -8.66 8.40 -2.52
CA ILE A 67 -7.67 9.21 -1.79
C ILE A 67 -7.60 8.69 -0.36
N ILE A 68 -6.41 8.25 0.05
CA ILE A 68 -6.10 7.77 1.39
C ILE A 68 -5.24 8.83 2.08
N SER A 69 -5.88 9.75 2.79
CA SER A 69 -5.21 10.84 3.53
C SER A 69 -4.76 10.40 4.93
N GLY A 70 -3.84 11.16 5.52
CA GLY A 70 -3.42 10.95 6.92
C GLY A 70 -2.44 9.79 7.12
N VAL A 71 -1.81 9.32 6.04
CA VAL A 71 -0.83 8.22 6.05
C VAL A 71 0.44 8.68 6.76
N SER A 72 0.97 7.90 7.72
CA SER A 72 2.22 8.27 8.39
C SER A 72 3.41 8.20 7.43
N ASN A 73 4.44 8.99 7.75
CA ASN A 73 5.69 8.95 6.99
C ASN A 73 6.34 7.56 7.03
N LYS A 74 6.10 6.74 8.07
CA LYS A 74 6.61 5.36 8.15
C LYS A 74 6.11 4.51 6.97
N VAL A 75 4.83 4.61 6.62
CA VAL A 75 4.27 3.87 5.47
C VAL A 75 4.84 4.38 4.16
N ILE A 76 5.02 5.70 4.01
CA ILE A 76 5.65 6.26 2.81
C ILE A 76 7.10 5.83 2.68
N GLU A 77 7.86 5.84 3.78
CA GLU A 77 9.22 5.31 3.82
C GLU A 77 9.26 3.84 3.40
N ILE A 78 8.26 3.03 3.74
CA ILE A 78 8.17 1.63 3.29
C ILE A 78 7.91 1.54 1.78
N LEU A 79 7.10 2.43 1.21
CA LEU A 79 6.88 2.50 -0.24
C LEU A 79 8.13 2.96 -1.01
N GLU A 80 8.91 3.86 -0.41
CA GLU A 80 10.15 4.39 -1.00
C GLU A 80 11.35 3.44 -0.79
N ARG A 81 11.42 2.75 0.34
CA ARG A 81 12.54 1.88 0.72
C ARG A 81 12.40 0.52 0.05
N ARG A 82 13.47 0.13 -0.65
CA ARG A 82 13.73 -1.25 -1.08
C ARG A 82 14.71 -1.98 -0.16
N ASN A 83 15.02 -1.42 1.02
CA ASN A 83 16.05 -1.97 1.90
C ASN A 83 15.51 -3.19 2.64
N LYS A 84 16.32 -4.24 2.65
CA LYS A 84 16.03 -5.47 3.41
C LYS A 84 16.10 -5.16 4.90
N LYS A 85 15.06 -5.58 5.61
CA LYS A 85 15.03 -5.63 7.07
C LYS A 85 15.40 -7.03 7.52
N ASP A 86 16.06 -7.11 8.67
CA ASP A 86 16.42 -8.39 9.26
C ASP A 86 15.15 -9.07 9.78
N LEU A 87 15.13 -10.39 9.64
CA LEU A 87 14.03 -11.21 10.12
C LEU A 87 14.11 -11.34 11.64
N GLY A 88 13.04 -10.94 12.33
CA GLY A 88 12.89 -11.17 13.77
C GLY A 88 12.50 -12.62 14.09
N SER A 89 12.11 -12.88 15.33
CA SER A 89 11.71 -14.23 15.76
C SER A 89 10.39 -14.72 15.14
N SER A 90 9.55 -13.79 14.68
CA SER A 90 8.27 -14.10 14.04
C SER A 90 7.95 -13.19 12.85
N MET A 91 7.02 -13.66 12.02
CA MET A 91 6.40 -12.87 10.95
C MET A 91 4.88 -12.90 11.03
N GLY A 92 4.25 -11.76 10.74
CA GLY A 92 2.81 -11.62 10.58
C GLY A 92 2.49 -11.25 9.14
N ILE A 93 1.50 -11.92 8.54
CA ILE A 93 1.02 -11.66 7.19
C ILE A 93 -0.46 -11.32 7.26
N ILE A 94 -0.90 -10.26 6.57
CA ILE A 94 -2.32 -9.92 6.46
C ILE A 94 -2.65 -9.54 5.02
N GLU A 95 -3.62 -10.25 4.41
CA GLU A 95 -4.16 -9.96 3.07
C GLU A 95 -5.46 -9.15 3.20
N PHE A 96 -5.67 -8.15 2.34
CA PHE A 96 -6.83 -7.26 2.34
C PHE A 96 -7.55 -7.27 0.99
N PHE A 97 -8.82 -6.85 0.98
CA PHE A 97 -9.61 -6.74 -0.24
C PHE A 97 -9.20 -5.52 -1.07
N THR A 98 -8.81 -4.43 -0.42
CA THR A 98 -8.47 -3.16 -1.06
C THR A 98 -7.13 -2.61 -0.58
N ILE A 99 -6.56 -1.66 -1.34
CA ILE A 99 -5.35 -0.92 -0.96
C ILE A 99 -5.60 -0.04 0.28
N SER A 100 -6.77 0.59 0.35
CA SER A 100 -7.17 1.47 1.45
C SER A 100 -7.12 0.78 2.80
N GLU A 101 -7.69 -0.43 2.87
CA GLU A 101 -7.74 -1.23 4.10
C GLU A 101 -6.34 -1.62 4.56
N SER A 102 -5.45 -2.05 3.67
CA SER A 102 -4.09 -2.43 4.06
C SER A 102 -3.24 -1.26 4.50
N VAL A 103 -3.34 -0.10 3.83
CA VAL A 103 -2.62 1.11 4.23
C VAL A 103 -3.07 1.57 5.62
N LYS A 104 -4.39 1.59 5.87
CA LYS A 104 -4.95 1.97 7.17
C LYS A 104 -4.53 0.99 8.27
N ALA A 105 -4.61 -0.31 8.02
CA ALA A 105 -4.20 -1.33 8.98
C ALA A 105 -2.70 -1.25 9.29
N LEU A 106 -1.85 -1.13 8.27
CA LEU A 106 -0.40 -1.04 8.46
C LEU A 106 -0.02 0.23 9.24
N ASP A 107 -0.61 1.37 8.88
CA ASP A 107 -0.36 2.63 9.58
C ASP A 107 -0.73 2.54 11.07
N MET A 108 -1.86 1.91 11.38
CA MET A 108 -2.29 1.68 12.76
C MET A 108 -1.34 0.72 13.50
N ILE A 109 -0.96 -0.39 12.87
CA ILE A 109 -0.01 -1.36 13.44
C ILE A 109 1.32 -0.68 13.77
N LEU A 110 1.89 0.10 12.84
CA LEU A 110 3.18 0.78 13.00
C LEU A 110 3.16 1.92 14.03
N LYS A 111 1.97 2.41 14.40
CA LYS A 111 1.76 3.40 15.46
C LYS A 111 1.60 2.73 16.83
N GLY A 112 0.94 1.58 16.89
CA GLY A 112 0.61 0.89 18.14
C GLY A 112 1.62 -0.16 18.60
N ASN A 113 2.47 -0.67 17.70
CA ASN A 113 3.28 -1.85 17.97
C ASN A 113 4.75 -1.65 17.56
N THR A 114 5.65 -2.33 18.28
CA THR A 114 7.09 -2.38 17.97
C THR A 114 7.36 -3.50 16.98
N VAL A 115 7.02 -3.26 15.71
CA VAL A 115 7.27 -4.20 14.59
C VAL A 115 7.89 -3.48 13.40
N GLU A 116 8.58 -4.22 12.56
CA GLU A 116 9.11 -3.75 11.28
C GLU A 116 8.31 -4.32 10.11
N THR A 117 8.33 -3.64 8.96
CA THR A 117 7.70 -4.13 7.74
C THR A 117 8.73 -4.74 6.82
N LEU A 118 8.59 -6.03 6.52
CA LEU A 118 9.40 -6.75 5.53
C LEU A 118 8.92 -6.46 4.12
N LYS A 119 7.60 -6.36 3.92
CA LYS A 119 6.99 -6.18 2.61
C LYS A 119 5.65 -5.46 2.69
N LEU A 120 5.40 -4.59 1.73
CA LEU A 120 4.09 -4.02 1.46
C LEU A 120 3.81 -4.13 -0.04
N ILE A 121 2.73 -4.81 -0.40
CA ILE A 121 2.23 -4.87 -1.77
C ILE A 121 0.89 -4.18 -1.81
N LEU A 122 0.87 -3.01 -2.43
CA LEU A 122 -0.37 -2.38 -2.88
C LEU A 122 -0.77 -3.04 -4.20
N GLY A 123 -2.02 -3.49 -4.26
CA GLY A 123 -2.56 -4.30 -5.35
C GLY A 123 -2.56 -3.65 -6.73
N ASN A 124 -3.20 -4.34 -7.68
CA ASN A 124 -3.37 -3.83 -9.03
C ASN A 124 -4.73 -3.14 -9.20
N GLY A 125 -4.76 -1.81 -9.05
CA GLY A 125 -5.98 -1.01 -9.08
C GLY A 125 -6.66 -0.85 -7.72
N ILE A 126 -7.83 -0.21 -7.69
CA ILE A 126 -8.53 0.20 -6.45
C ILE A 126 -9.03 -1.00 -5.65
N ALA A 127 -9.61 -1.97 -6.36
CA ALA A 127 -10.06 -3.25 -5.80
C ALA A 127 -8.95 -4.32 -5.85
N GLY A 128 -7.70 -3.90 -6.05
CA GLY A 128 -6.55 -4.79 -6.07
C GLY A 128 -6.31 -5.33 -4.67
N LYS A 129 -6.29 -6.66 -4.56
CA LYS A 129 -5.80 -7.35 -3.35
C LYS A 129 -4.45 -6.77 -2.95
N SER A 130 -4.30 -6.50 -1.67
CA SER A 130 -3.05 -6.00 -1.10
C SER A 130 -2.68 -6.82 0.12
N TYR A 131 -1.39 -6.86 0.46
CA TYR A 131 -0.94 -7.51 1.68
C TYR A 131 0.33 -6.85 2.19
N PHE A 132 0.62 -7.05 3.46
CA PHE A 132 1.91 -6.73 4.03
C PHE A 132 2.43 -7.89 4.88
N VAL A 133 3.75 -7.88 5.08
CA VAL A 133 4.46 -8.77 5.99
C VAL A 133 5.19 -7.91 7.01
N ILE A 134 4.93 -8.18 8.28
CA ILE A 134 5.61 -7.55 9.41
C ILE A 134 6.48 -8.58 10.14
N THR A 135 7.48 -8.11 10.88
CA THR A 135 8.37 -8.93 11.69
C THR A 135 8.75 -8.24 13.00
N GLY A 136 9.22 -9.03 13.96
CA GLY A 136 9.61 -8.59 15.29
C GLY A 136 9.64 -9.78 16.24
N ASP A 137 9.60 -9.49 17.54
CA ASP A 137 9.45 -10.53 18.57
C ASP A 137 8.05 -11.17 18.50
N THR A 138 7.97 -12.42 18.91
CA THR A 138 6.73 -13.23 18.83
C THR A 138 5.53 -12.54 19.47
N SER A 139 5.72 -11.91 20.64
CA SER A 139 4.67 -11.18 21.34
C SER A 139 4.21 -9.96 20.55
N SER A 140 5.14 -9.13 20.09
CA SER A 140 4.84 -7.90 19.34
C SER A 140 4.14 -8.18 18.01
N VAL A 141 4.54 -9.23 17.28
CA VAL A 141 3.89 -9.62 16.04
C VAL A 141 2.48 -10.17 16.30
N THR A 142 2.31 -10.97 17.35
CA THR A 142 1.00 -11.52 17.74
C THR A 142 0.03 -10.40 18.12
N GLU A 143 0.49 -9.42 18.89
CA GLU A 143 -0.31 -8.24 19.25
C GLU A 143 -0.65 -7.42 18.01
N ALA A 144 0.32 -7.15 17.14
CA ALA A 144 0.13 -6.38 15.92
C ALA A 144 -0.96 -6.98 15.01
N ILE A 145 -0.93 -8.28 14.72
CA ILE A 145 -1.94 -8.91 13.84
C ILE A 145 -3.34 -9.00 14.48
N ASN A 146 -3.42 -8.89 15.82
CA ASN A 146 -4.68 -8.88 16.56
C ASN A 146 -5.20 -7.47 16.83
N SER A 147 -4.35 -6.45 16.71
CA SER A 147 -4.72 -5.05 16.90
C SER A 147 -5.53 -4.45 15.76
N VAL A 148 -5.67 -5.15 14.61
CA VAL A 148 -6.43 -4.66 13.45
C VAL A 148 -7.88 -4.35 13.83
N ASP A 149 -8.31 -3.10 13.61
CA ASP A 149 -9.64 -2.60 13.98
C ASP A 149 -10.72 -3.43 13.26
N GLU A 150 -11.78 -3.78 13.98
CA GLU A 150 -12.88 -4.62 13.48
C GLU A 150 -13.57 -4.04 12.24
N LYS A 151 -13.49 -2.73 12.02
CA LYS A 151 -14.03 -2.05 10.83
C LYS A 151 -13.15 -2.23 9.60
N ILE A 152 -11.88 -2.62 9.77
CA ILE A 152 -10.98 -2.90 8.67
C ILE A 152 -11.14 -4.36 8.25
N ARG A 153 -11.73 -4.58 7.07
CA ARG A 153 -11.88 -5.93 6.53
C ARG A 153 -10.57 -6.42 5.94
N TYR A 154 -10.13 -7.58 6.41
CA TYR A 154 -9.05 -8.36 5.80
C TYR A 154 -9.61 -9.69 5.27
N ARG A 155 -8.87 -10.31 4.35
CA ARG A 155 -9.17 -11.61 3.75
C ARG A 155 -8.71 -12.76 4.62
N GLU A 156 -7.45 -12.71 5.03
CA GLU A 156 -6.79 -13.74 5.84
C GLU A 156 -5.62 -13.12 6.60
N LYS A 157 -5.28 -13.69 7.76
CA LYS A 157 -4.06 -13.35 8.50
C LYS A 157 -3.33 -14.60 8.97
N SER A 158 -2.01 -14.56 9.03
CA SER A 158 -1.18 -15.67 9.48
C SER A 158 -0.02 -15.20 10.35
N LEU A 159 0.33 -16.01 11.35
CA LEU A 159 1.50 -15.85 12.21
C LEU A 159 2.45 -17.02 11.94
N ILE A 160 3.72 -16.71 11.67
CA ILE A 160 4.77 -17.71 11.53
C ILE A 160 5.81 -17.44 12.63
N ASN A 161 5.93 -18.38 13.56
CA ASN A 161 6.95 -18.36 14.59
C ASN A 161 8.19 -19.11 14.12
N ASN A 162 9.38 -18.59 14.43
CA ASN A 162 10.66 -19.13 13.99
C ASN A 162 10.69 -19.43 12.48
N PRO A 163 10.38 -18.44 11.63
CA PRO A 163 10.38 -18.62 10.19
C PRO A 163 11.77 -19.00 9.67
N SER A 164 11.82 -19.76 8.56
CA SER A 164 13.08 -20.04 7.90
C SER A 164 13.80 -18.75 7.50
N GLU A 165 15.07 -18.60 7.85
CA GLU A 165 15.88 -17.42 7.51
C GLU A 165 15.87 -17.08 6.01
N ASN A 166 15.70 -18.08 5.15
CA ASN A 166 15.67 -17.90 3.71
C ASN A 166 14.35 -17.31 3.18
N ILE A 167 13.27 -17.25 3.98
CA ILE A 167 11.95 -16.83 3.51
C ILE A 167 11.94 -15.40 2.96
N THR A 168 12.77 -14.52 3.53
CA THR A 168 12.94 -13.12 3.12
C THR A 168 13.48 -12.94 1.69
N LYS A 169 13.95 -14.02 1.05
CA LYS A 169 14.38 -14.01 -0.36
C LYS A 169 13.21 -14.19 -1.33
N PHE A 170 12.07 -14.70 -0.84
CA PHE A 170 10.91 -15.09 -1.66
C PHE A 170 9.68 -14.23 -1.43
N ILE A 171 9.65 -13.52 -0.30
CA ILE A 171 8.75 -12.41 -0.09
C ILE A 171 9.46 -11.15 -0.57
#